data_AF-A0A453BBJ5-F1
#
_entry.id   AF-A0A453BBJ5-F1
#
_cell.length_a   1.000
_cell.length_b   1.000
_cell.length_c   1.000
_cell.angle_alpha   90.00
_cell.angle_beta   90.00
_cell.angle_gamma   90.00
#
_symmetry.space_group_name_H-M   'P 1'
#
loop_
_entity.id
_entity.type
_entity.pdbx_description
1 polymer ?
#
loop_
_entity_poly.entity_id
_entity_poly.type
_entity_poly.pdbx_seq_one_letter_code
_entity_poly.pdbx_strand_id
1 'polypeptide(L)'
;TWDPISPQQRHGGSIVEVYRIIEETADQFFAFKVPMRIGELNSFCRGIDKAFQIYTQLVTQPIVDKEDLVPPVPVLTRYKKELGIKAFVKKEIQEVRPVDERKSSEIVQLTMSKLCVRLNSLYYAISQLGKLEDSISERWAKRQSDKINIRRSMNGKSKSVVSNQKNQFDGSRKEINAAIDRVCEFTGKKMCMHSAVVLGS
;
A
#
# COMPACT_ATOMS: atom_id res chain seq x y z
N THR A 1 15.18 1.76 -3.87
CA THR A 1 15.03 3.19 -3.59
C THR A 1 13.63 3.65 -4.04
N TRP A 2 13.14 4.81 -3.60
CA TRP A 2 11.78 5.31 -3.92
C TRP A 2 11.85 6.46 -4.91
N ASP A 3 12.38 6.16 -6.09
CA ASP A 3 12.56 7.12 -7.18
C ASP A 3 11.53 6.80 -8.28
N PRO A 4 10.97 7.82 -8.96
CA PRO A 4 10.07 7.58 -10.07
C PRO A 4 10.83 6.93 -11.23
N ILE A 5 10.16 6.03 -11.96
CA ILE A 5 10.74 5.39 -13.16
C ILE A 5 11.07 6.45 -14.23
N SER A 6 10.18 7.44 -14.39
CA SER A 6 10.37 8.58 -15.28
C SER A 6 9.45 9.75 -14.90
N PRO A 7 9.64 10.96 -15.47
CA PRO A 7 8.74 12.09 -15.22
C PRO A 7 7.26 11.81 -15.54
N GLN A 8 7.01 10.91 -16.51
CA GLN A 8 5.69 10.44 -16.91
C GLN A 8 5.23 9.27 -16.03
N GLN A 9 6.14 8.37 -15.64
CA GLN A 9 5.88 7.22 -14.78
C GLN A 9 6.31 7.50 -13.34
N ARG A 10 5.45 8.24 -12.64
CA ARG A 10 5.72 8.77 -11.29
C ARG A 10 5.57 7.75 -10.14
N HIS A 11 5.58 6.46 -10.44
CA HIS A 11 5.54 5.36 -9.49
C HIS A 11 6.92 4.70 -9.40
N GLY A 12 7.16 3.92 -8.35
CA GLY A 12 8.42 3.19 -8.18
C GLY A 12 8.49 1.97 -9.10
N GLY A 13 9.69 1.60 -9.53
CA GLY A 13 9.92 0.39 -10.34
C GLY A 13 9.44 -0.91 -9.67
N SER A 14 9.40 -0.94 -8.33
CA SER A 14 9.01 -2.12 -7.56
C SER A 14 7.61 -2.64 -7.88
N ILE A 15 6.61 -1.76 -8.07
CA ILE A 15 5.25 -2.23 -8.37
C ILE A 15 5.15 -2.80 -9.79
N VAL A 16 5.96 -2.29 -10.73
CA VAL A 16 6.00 -2.82 -12.10
C VAL A 16 6.57 -4.24 -12.10
N GLU A 17 7.65 -4.47 -11.36
CA GLU A 17 8.23 -5.81 -11.24
C GLU A 17 7.29 -6.78 -10.52
N VAL A 18 6.61 -6.36 -9.45
CA VAL A 18 5.59 -7.19 -8.77
C VAL A 18 4.51 -7.62 -9.76
N TYR A 19 3.97 -6.69 -10.54
CA TYR A 19 2.97 -7.01 -11.55
C TYR A 19 3.52 -7.95 -12.64
N ARG A 20 4.74 -7.68 -13.14
CA ARG A 20 5.42 -8.51 -14.15
C ARG A 20 5.57 -9.96 -13.68
N ILE A 21 6.05 -10.16 -12.46
CA ILE A 21 6.23 -11.50 -11.85
C ILE A 21 4.87 -12.21 -11.74
N ILE A 22 3.82 -11.49 -11.31
CA ILE A 22 2.48 -12.06 -11.16
C ILE A 22 1.90 -12.47 -12.51
N GLU A 23 2.01 -11.63 -13.55
CA GLU A 23 1.56 -11.96 -14.91
C GLU A 23 2.34 -13.16 -15.47
N GLU A 24 3.67 -13.20 -15.31
CA GLU A 24 4.49 -14.34 -15.75
C GLU A 24 4.08 -15.62 -15.01
N THR A 25 3.79 -15.53 -13.72
CA THR A 25 3.29 -16.67 -12.93
C THR A 25 1.90 -17.09 -13.40
N ALA A 26 1.03 -16.16 -13.76
CA ALA A 26 -0.27 -16.45 -14.35
C ALA A 26 -0.15 -17.14 -15.70
N ASP A 27 0.75 -16.68 -16.57
CA ASP A 27 1.06 -17.33 -17.85
C ASP A 27 1.47 -18.79 -17.63
N GLN A 28 2.42 -19.03 -16.72
CA GLN A 28 2.88 -20.38 -16.39
C GLN A 28 1.76 -21.25 -15.80
N PHE A 29 0.96 -20.68 -14.90
CA PHE A 29 -0.19 -21.37 -14.31
C PHE A 29 -1.14 -21.86 -15.40
N PHE A 30 -1.56 -20.99 -16.31
CA PHE A 30 -2.49 -21.34 -17.38
C PHE A 30 -1.88 -22.21 -18.50
N ALA A 31 -0.56 -22.18 -18.68
CA ALA A 31 0.15 -23.04 -19.62
C ALA A 31 0.20 -24.52 -19.21
N PHE A 32 -0.14 -24.86 -17.95
CA PHE A 32 -0.19 -26.25 -17.53
C PHE A 32 -1.21 -27.06 -18.32
N LYS A 33 -0.75 -28.19 -18.88
CA LYS A 33 -1.56 -29.14 -19.64
C LYS A 33 -2.46 -30.04 -18.76
N VAL A 34 -2.35 -29.93 -17.45
CA VAL A 34 -3.11 -30.75 -16.49
C VAL A 34 -4.48 -30.11 -16.21
N PRO A 35 -5.58 -30.89 -16.14
CA PRO A 35 -6.89 -30.35 -15.79
C PRO A 35 -6.89 -29.64 -14.42
N MET A 36 -7.12 -28.33 -14.38
CA MET A 36 -7.43 -27.64 -13.11
C MET A 36 -8.92 -27.63 -12.82
N ARG A 37 -9.24 -27.61 -11.53
CA ARG A 37 -10.56 -27.33 -10.98
C ARG A 37 -10.57 -25.88 -10.47
N ILE A 38 -11.74 -25.45 -9.99
CA ILE A 38 -11.92 -24.09 -9.47
C ILE A 38 -11.14 -23.85 -8.17
N GLY A 39 -10.86 -24.91 -7.41
CA GLY A 39 -10.12 -24.82 -6.15
C GLY A 39 -8.65 -24.38 -6.35
N GLU A 40 -7.99 -24.88 -7.39
CA GLU A 40 -6.62 -24.48 -7.72
C GLU A 40 -6.57 -23.02 -8.17
N LEU A 41 -7.55 -22.58 -8.98
CA LEU A 41 -7.67 -21.16 -9.37
C LEU A 41 -7.88 -20.26 -8.15
N ASN A 42 -8.79 -20.62 -7.25
CA ASN A 42 -9.06 -19.82 -6.06
C ASN A 42 -7.83 -19.73 -5.15
N SER A 43 -7.06 -20.83 -5.05
CA SER A 43 -5.82 -20.85 -4.27
C SER A 43 -4.74 -19.97 -4.89
N PHE A 44 -4.62 -19.99 -6.22
CA PHE A 44 -3.73 -19.12 -6.99
C PHE A 44 -4.07 -17.64 -6.78
N CYS A 45 -5.34 -17.26 -6.97
CA CYS A 45 -5.77 -15.87 -6.81
C CYS A 45 -5.64 -15.39 -5.36
N ARG A 46 -5.88 -16.25 -4.36
CA ARG A 46 -5.62 -15.93 -2.96
C ARG A 46 -4.13 -15.69 -2.68
N GLY A 47 -3.23 -16.44 -3.31
CA GLY A 47 -1.79 -16.23 -3.19
C GLY A 47 -1.38 -14.86 -3.72
N ILE A 48 -1.90 -14.47 -4.88
CA ILE A 48 -1.69 -13.15 -5.48
C ILE A 48 -2.28 -12.04 -4.59
N ASP A 49 -3.51 -12.22 -4.10
CA ASP A 49 -4.15 -11.27 -3.19
C ASP A 49 -3.28 -11.02 -1.93
N LYS A 50 -2.68 -12.07 -1.38
CA LYS A 50 -1.71 -11.93 -0.29
C LYS A 50 -0.42 -11.23 -0.70
N ALA A 51 0.10 -11.48 -1.89
CA ALA A 51 1.29 -10.80 -2.38
C ALA A 51 1.10 -9.28 -2.49
N PHE A 52 -0.05 -8.83 -3.01
CA PHE A 52 -0.39 -7.40 -3.07
C PHE A 52 -0.60 -6.77 -1.69
N GLN A 53 -1.20 -7.49 -0.74
CA GLN A 53 -1.29 -7.04 0.66
C GLN A 53 0.09 -6.83 1.27
N ILE A 54 1.00 -7.80 1.10
CA ILE A 54 2.38 -7.70 1.60
C ILE A 54 3.11 -6.51 0.95
N TYR A 55 2.97 -6.34 -0.37
CA TYR A 55 3.55 -5.18 -1.05
C TYR A 55 3.04 -3.86 -0.45
N THR A 56 1.73 -3.76 -0.21
CA THR A 56 1.10 -2.58 0.40
C THR A 56 1.66 -2.29 1.79
N GLN A 57 1.88 -3.33 2.60
CA GLN A 57 2.50 -3.19 3.91
C GLN A 57 3.94 -2.67 3.81
N LEU A 58 4.73 -3.15 2.84
CA LEU A 58 6.10 -2.65 2.62
C LEU A 58 6.11 -1.18 2.15
N VAL A 59 5.12 -0.76 1.36
CA VAL A 59 4.95 0.63 0.93
C VAL A 59 4.62 1.55 2.11
N THR A 60 3.93 1.06 3.12
CA THR A 60 3.48 1.86 4.27
C THR A 60 4.31 1.70 5.54
N GLN A 61 5.18 0.69 5.62
CA GLN A 61 6.02 0.38 6.78
C GLN A 61 6.74 1.58 7.44
N PRO A 62 7.35 2.52 6.69
CA PRO A 62 8.09 3.64 7.29
C PRO A 62 7.21 4.87 7.58
N ILE A 63 5.88 4.75 7.40
CA ILE A 63 4.93 5.80 7.76
C ILE A 63 4.59 5.63 9.23
N VAL A 64 5.31 6.36 10.08
CA VAL A 64 5.14 6.38 11.53
C VAL A 64 3.76 6.94 11.92
N ASP A 65 3.25 6.53 13.08
CA ASP A 65 1.96 6.97 13.61
C ASP A 65 1.94 8.48 13.94
N LYS A 66 0.72 9.04 14.02
CA LYS A 66 0.46 10.49 13.99
C LYS A 66 1.06 11.22 15.18
N GLU A 67 1.21 10.54 16.29
CA GLU A 67 1.68 11.05 17.58
C GLU A 67 3.17 11.39 17.53
N ASP A 68 3.93 10.68 16.68
CA ASP A 68 5.37 10.85 16.52
C ASP A 68 5.73 12.05 15.60
N LEU A 69 4.72 12.67 14.95
CA LEU A 69 4.88 13.89 14.15
C LEU A 69 4.74 15.19 14.94
N VAL A 70 4.33 15.12 16.22
CA VAL A 70 4.18 16.32 17.06
C VAL A 70 5.55 16.69 17.62
N PRO A 71 6.10 17.88 17.30
CA PRO A 71 7.36 18.30 17.90
C PRO A 71 7.18 18.39 19.43
N PRO A 72 8.19 17.97 20.21
CA PRO A 72 8.13 18.12 21.66
C PRO A 72 7.89 19.59 21.98
N VAL A 73 7.01 19.84 22.95
CA VAL A 73 6.64 21.21 23.36
C VAL A 73 7.93 21.97 23.65
N PRO A 74 8.19 23.10 22.95
CA PRO A 74 9.42 23.85 23.18
C PRO A 74 9.47 24.23 24.65
N VAL A 75 10.63 23.98 25.29
CA VAL A 75 10.83 24.40 26.67
C VAL A 75 10.58 25.89 26.71
N LEU A 76 9.67 26.34 27.58
CA LEU A 76 9.36 27.75 27.75
C LEU A 76 10.66 28.48 28.11
N THR A 77 11.37 29.01 27.12
CA THR A 77 12.48 29.94 27.30
C THR A 77 11.85 31.23 27.76
N ARG A 78 11.57 31.30 29.06
CA ARG A 78 11.13 32.50 29.75
C ARG A 78 12.12 33.61 29.39
N TYR A 79 11.65 34.61 28.65
CA TYR A 79 12.34 35.89 28.56
C TYR A 79 12.37 36.46 29.99
N LYS A 80 13.51 36.35 30.68
CA LYS A 80 13.70 37.03 31.96
C LYS A 80 13.91 38.52 31.66
N LYS A 81 12.83 39.29 31.64
CA LYS A 81 12.94 40.67 32.13
C LYS A 81 13.05 40.53 33.65
N GLU A 82 14.26 40.74 34.19
CA GLU A 82 14.50 40.64 35.62
C GLU A 82 13.61 41.64 36.37
N LEU A 83 12.54 41.15 36.97
CA LEU A 83 11.87 41.80 38.08
C LEU A 83 11.67 40.72 39.14
N GLY A 84 12.42 40.87 40.21
CA GLY A 84 12.62 39.85 41.23
C GLY A 84 11.34 39.54 41.98
N ILE A 85 10.92 38.27 41.97
CA ILE A 85 10.06 37.71 42.99
C ILE A 85 10.55 36.28 43.26
N LYS A 86 11.04 36.07 44.49
CA LYS A 86 11.29 34.75 45.06
C LYS A 86 9.92 34.12 45.35
N ALA A 87 9.57 33.04 44.68
CA ALA A 87 8.53 32.14 45.16
C ALA A 87 8.71 30.74 44.56
N PHE A 88 8.69 29.78 45.47
CA PHE A 88 8.79 28.34 45.26
C PHE A 88 7.83 27.85 44.18
N VAL A 89 8.34 27.14 43.18
CA VAL A 89 7.50 26.28 42.33
C VAL A 89 8.18 24.94 42.15
N LYS A 90 7.44 23.92 42.57
CA LYS A 90 7.71 22.48 42.53
C LYS A 90 8.23 22.08 41.14
N LYS A 91 9.41 21.46 41.10
CA LYS A 91 9.99 20.86 39.89
C LYS A 91 9.10 19.68 39.47
N GLU A 92 8.14 19.92 38.59
CA GLU A 92 7.52 18.83 37.84
C GLU A 92 8.56 18.36 36.82
N ILE A 93 9.19 17.23 37.13
CA ILE A 93 10.02 16.50 36.18
C ILE A 93 9.02 15.92 35.18
N GLN A 94 8.79 16.67 34.11
CA GLN A 94 8.08 16.15 32.96
C GLN A 94 8.94 15.03 32.38
N GLU A 95 8.44 13.79 32.44
CA GLU A 95 9.05 12.66 31.75
C GLU A 95 9.11 13.01 30.26
N VAL A 96 10.29 13.45 29.82
CA VAL A 96 10.65 13.49 28.42
C VAL A 96 10.69 12.03 28.00
N ARG A 97 9.57 11.54 27.43
CA ARG A 97 9.60 10.28 26.68
C ARG A 97 10.75 10.43 25.67
N PRO A 98 11.79 9.58 25.73
CA PRO A 98 12.81 9.60 24.70
C PRO A 98 12.10 9.25 23.39
N VAL A 99 11.99 10.22 22.50
CA VAL A 99 11.58 9.98 21.12
C VAL A 99 12.60 9.01 20.54
N ASP A 100 12.14 7.83 20.15
CA ASP A 100 12.97 6.77 19.61
C ASP A 100 13.75 7.29 18.39
N GLU A 101 15.08 7.45 18.52
CA GLU A 101 15.96 8.03 17.50
C GLU A 101 15.84 7.28 16.16
N ARG A 102 15.40 6.02 16.17
CA ARG A 102 15.09 5.27 14.94
C ARG A 102 13.92 5.88 14.18
N LYS A 103 12.83 6.22 14.88
CA LYS A 103 11.63 6.82 14.28
C LYS A 103 11.91 8.21 13.71
N SER A 104 12.73 9.02 14.40
CA SER A 104 13.10 10.34 13.88
C SER A 104 13.92 10.26 12.60
N SER A 105 14.84 9.29 12.49
CA SER A 105 15.62 9.05 11.28
C SER A 105 14.76 8.60 10.08
N GLU A 106 13.74 7.76 10.32
CA GLU A 106 12.79 7.32 9.28
C GLU A 106 11.91 8.48 8.77
N ILE A 107 11.47 9.36 9.68
CA ILE A 107 10.69 10.57 9.34
C ILE A 107 11.51 11.54 8.47
N VAL A 108 12.81 11.70 8.77
CA VAL A 108 13.74 12.55 7.99
C VAL A 108 13.99 11.96 6.61
N GLN A 109 14.07 10.62 6.49
CA GLN A 109 14.24 9.96 5.20
C GLN A 109 12.98 10.00 4.31
N LEU A 110 11.80 10.23 4.89
CA LEU A 110 10.51 10.38 4.20
C LEU A 110 10.33 11.82 3.65
N THR A 111 11.04 12.12 2.55
CA THR A 111 10.84 13.36 1.80
C THR A 111 9.46 13.37 1.12
N MET A 112 8.94 14.57 0.84
CA MET A 112 7.69 14.76 0.08
C MET A 112 7.71 14.01 -1.26
N SER A 113 8.84 14.04 -1.97
CA SER A 113 9.00 13.32 -3.23
C SER A 113 8.81 11.82 -3.09
N LYS A 114 9.40 11.19 -2.07
CA LYS A 114 9.29 9.74 -1.82
C LYS A 114 7.88 9.35 -1.40
N LEU A 115 7.19 10.19 -0.64
CA LEU A 115 5.77 10.00 -0.29
C LEU A 115 4.89 10.00 -1.54
N CYS A 116 5.09 10.97 -2.45
CA CYS A 116 4.38 11.02 -3.72
C CYS A 116 4.63 9.76 -4.57
N VAL A 117 5.87 9.28 -4.66
CA VAL A 117 6.19 8.06 -5.42
C VAL A 117 5.52 6.82 -4.80
N ARG A 118 5.49 6.71 -3.47
CA ARG A 118 4.78 5.64 -2.75
C ARG A 118 3.28 5.68 -3.02
N LEU A 119 2.66 6.86 -2.90
CA LEU A 119 1.24 7.06 -3.19
C LEU A 119 0.90 6.67 -4.63
N ASN A 120 1.67 7.16 -5.60
CA ASN A 120 1.49 6.83 -7.01
C ASN A 120 1.66 5.32 -7.28
N SER A 121 2.55 4.66 -6.54
CA SER A 121 2.73 3.20 -6.64
C SER A 121 1.51 2.44 -6.15
N LEU A 122 0.83 2.90 -5.10
CA LEU A 122 -0.43 2.32 -4.61
C LEU A 122 -1.56 2.53 -5.62
N TYR A 123 -1.70 3.73 -6.19
CA TYR A 123 -2.68 3.97 -7.26
C TYR A 123 -2.45 3.09 -8.49
N TYR A 124 -1.19 2.94 -8.89
CA TYR A 124 -0.84 2.04 -9.98
C TYR A 124 -1.19 0.59 -9.63
N ALA A 125 -0.92 0.13 -8.40
CA ALA A 125 -1.28 -1.21 -7.94
C ALA A 125 -2.79 -1.49 -8.06
N ILE A 126 -3.66 -0.55 -7.67
CA ILE A 126 -5.12 -0.70 -7.82
C ILE A 126 -5.50 -0.89 -9.29
N SER A 127 -4.94 -0.06 -10.19
CA SER A 127 -5.24 -0.15 -11.62
C SER A 127 -4.80 -1.49 -12.22
N GLN A 128 -3.61 -1.97 -11.85
CA GLN A 128 -3.09 -3.24 -12.32
C GLN A 128 -3.87 -4.44 -11.78
N LEU A 129 -4.36 -4.35 -10.53
CA LEU A 129 -5.19 -5.39 -9.92
C LEU A 129 -6.50 -5.61 -10.69
N GLY A 130 -7.10 -4.54 -11.21
CA GLY A 130 -8.28 -4.63 -12.08
C GLY A 130 -7.99 -5.37 -13.38
N LYS A 131 -6.91 -4.98 -14.08
CA LYS A 131 -6.49 -5.64 -15.33
C LYS A 131 -6.15 -7.12 -15.14
N LEU A 132 -5.52 -7.45 -14.01
CA LEU A 132 -5.21 -8.83 -13.65
C LEU A 132 -6.47 -9.67 -13.43
N GLU A 133 -7.48 -9.13 -12.74
CA GLU A 133 -8.76 -9.82 -12.53
C GLU A 133 -9.46 -10.13 -13.87
N ASP A 134 -9.46 -9.16 -14.78
CA ASP A 134 -10.02 -9.33 -16.12
C ASP A 134 -9.24 -10.39 -16.92
N SER A 135 -7.90 -10.31 -16.93
CA SER A 135 -6.99 -11.26 -17.59
C SER A 135 -7.19 -12.70 -17.11
N ILE A 136 -7.24 -12.92 -15.79
CA ILE A 136 -7.46 -14.23 -15.19
C ILE A 136 -8.86 -14.76 -15.54
N SER A 137 -9.88 -13.91 -15.48
CA SER A 137 -11.26 -14.28 -15.80
C SER A 137 -11.39 -14.71 -17.25
N GLU A 138 -10.78 -13.97 -18.18
CA GLU A 138 -10.78 -14.28 -19.61
C GLU A 138 -10.08 -15.62 -19.89
N ARG A 139 -8.87 -15.82 -19.33
CA ARG A 139 -8.09 -17.06 -19.49
C ARG A 139 -8.83 -18.28 -18.93
N TRP A 140 -9.49 -18.11 -17.78
CA TRP A 140 -10.31 -19.15 -17.20
C TRP A 140 -11.51 -19.50 -18.08
N ALA A 141 -12.21 -18.50 -18.60
CA ALA A 141 -13.35 -18.70 -19.50
C ALA A 141 -12.96 -19.46 -20.78
N LYS A 142 -11.86 -19.04 -21.44
CA LYS A 142 -11.32 -19.72 -22.64
C LYS A 142 -11.02 -21.20 -22.38
N ARG A 143 -10.35 -21.49 -21.26
CA ARG A 143 -10.00 -22.86 -20.88
C ARG A 143 -11.21 -23.73 -20.55
N GLN A 144 -12.28 -23.15 -20.00
CA GLN A 144 -13.53 -23.88 -19.77
C GLN A 144 -14.30 -24.13 -21.07
N SER A 145 -14.28 -23.18 -22.02
CA SER A 145 -14.90 -23.41 -23.34
C SER A 145 -14.24 -24.54 -24.10
N ASP A 146 -12.91 -24.70 -24.03
CA ASP A 146 -12.20 -25.82 -24.67
C ASP A 146 -12.67 -27.18 -24.11
N LYS A 147 -12.82 -27.27 -22.77
CA LYS A 147 -13.36 -28.48 -22.12
C LYS A 147 -14.81 -28.78 -22.54
N ILE A 148 -15.63 -27.74 -22.69
CA ILE A 148 -17.03 -27.89 -23.11
C ILE A 148 -17.13 -28.28 -24.58
N ASN A 149 -16.30 -27.73 -25.47
CA ASN A 149 -16.27 -28.10 -26.89
C ASN A 149 -15.87 -29.57 -27.07
N ILE A 150 -14.89 -30.05 -26.30
CA ILE A 150 -14.53 -31.48 -26.25
C ILE A 150 -15.72 -32.33 -25.75
N ARG A 151 -16.47 -31.89 -24.73
CA ARG A 151 -17.63 -32.62 -24.19
C ARG A 151 -18.89 -32.55 -25.04
N ARG A 152 -19.14 -31.45 -25.76
CA ARG A 152 -20.33 -31.28 -26.63
C ARG A 152 -20.27 -32.16 -27.88
N SER A 153 -19.09 -32.69 -28.22
CA SER A 153 -18.96 -33.79 -29.17
C SER A 153 -19.54 -35.13 -28.65
N MET A 154 -19.91 -35.25 -27.36
CA MET A 154 -20.43 -36.51 -26.79
C MET A 154 -21.74 -36.42 -25.99
N ASN A 155 -22.23 -35.26 -25.50
CA ASN A 155 -23.61 -35.21 -24.99
C ASN A 155 -24.13 -33.78 -24.79
N GLY A 156 -25.39 -33.54 -25.16
CA GLY A 156 -26.08 -32.26 -25.05
C GLY A 156 -26.70 -32.03 -23.67
N LYS A 157 -26.03 -31.22 -22.84
CA LYS A 157 -26.59 -30.27 -21.85
C LYS A 157 -25.45 -29.81 -20.95
N SER A 158 -25.11 -28.52 -20.96
CA SER A 158 -24.18 -27.94 -19.97
C SER A 158 -24.74 -26.61 -19.49
N LYS A 159 -25.16 -26.60 -18.22
CA LYS A 159 -25.45 -25.38 -17.45
C LYS A 159 -24.15 -24.59 -17.28
N SER A 160 -24.21 -23.27 -17.44
CA SER A 160 -23.08 -22.35 -17.34
C SER A 160 -22.48 -22.37 -15.93
N VAL A 161 -21.29 -22.94 -15.79
CA VAL A 161 -20.46 -22.90 -14.57
C VAL A 161 -19.65 -21.60 -14.56
N VAL A 162 -20.32 -20.46 -14.70
CA VAL A 162 -19.70 -19.14 -14.49
C VAL A 162 -20.10 -18.72 -13.08
N SER A 163 -19.45 -19.32 -12.07
CA SER A 163 -19.75 -19.01 -10.67
C SER A 163 -18.63 -18.14 -10.09
N ASN A 164 -19.03 -16.93 -9.66
CA ASN A 164 -18.41 -16.07 -8.64
C ASN A 164 -16.88 -15.90 -8.65
N GLN A 165 -16.31 -15.35 -9.72
CA GLN A 165 -14.95 -14.78 -9.68
C GLN A 165 -14.90 -13.34 -9.16
N LYS A 166 -16.05 -12.68 -9.02
CA LYS A 166 -16.14 -11.29 -8.56
C LYS A 166 -15.61 -11.21 -7.13
N ASN A 167 -14.61 -10.36 -6.90
CA ASN A 167 -14.02 -10.04 -5.58
C ASN A 167 -12.84 -10.93 -5.13
N GLN A 168 -12.15 -11.64 -6.03
CA GLN A 168 -10.97 -12.43 -5.63
C GLN A 168 -9.83 -11.61 -5.01
N PHE A 169 -9.79 -10.30 -5.30
CA PHE A 169 -8.76 -9.38 -4.82
C PHE A 169 -9.29 -8.32 -3.85
N ASP A 170 -10.43 -8.56 -3.20
CA ASP A 170 -11.03 -7.59 -2.29
C ASP A 170 -10.13 -7.26 -1.09
N GLY A 171 -9.38 -8.25 -0.58
CA GLY A 171 -8.42 -8.05 0.50
C GLY A 171 -7.35 -7.02 0.12
N SER A 172 -6.77 -7.16 -1.07
CA SER A 172 -5.80 -6.20 -1.62
C SER A 172 -6.41 -4.83 -1.85
N ARG A 173 -7.62 -4.75 -2.43
CA ARG A 173 -8.30 -3.46 -2.65
C ARG A 173 -8.50 -2.71 -1.36
N LYS A 174 -8.99 -3.40 -0.33
CA LYS A 174 -9.20 -2.82 0.99
C LYS A 174 -7.90 -2.33 1.60
N GLU A 175 -6.85 -3.16 1.58
CA GLU A 175 -5.54 -2.82 2.13
C GLU A 175 -4.90 -1.64 1.40
N ILE A 176 -4.94 -1.63 0.06
CA ILE A 176 -4.36 -0.54 -0.74
C ILE A 176 -5.11 0.78 -0.51
N ASN A 177 -6.45 0.76 -0.45
CA ASN A 177 -7.22 1.95 -0.15
C ASN A 177 -6.93 2.49 1.26
N ALA A 178 -6.86 1.62 2.27
CA ALA A 178 -6.48 2.02 3.62
C ALA A 178 -5.05 2.60 3.67
N ALA A 179 -4.13 2.04 2.90
CA ALA A 179 -2.78 2.55 2.75
C ALA A 179 -2.73 3.93 2.08
N ILE A 180 -3.54 4.15 1.04
CA ILE A 180 -3.70 5.45 0.38
C ILE A 180 -4.18 6.48 1.39
N ASP A 181 -5.23 6.18 2.16
CA ASP A 181 -5.76 7.08 3.18
C ASP A 181 -4.69 7.43 4.22
N ARG A 182 -3.95 6.42 4.71
CA ARG A 182 -2.85 6.61 5.67
C ARG A 182 -1.74 7.51 5.11
N VAL A 183 -1.34 7.31 3.85
CA VAL A 183 -0.31 8.14 3.19
C VAL A 183 -0.80 9.58 3.01
N CYS A 184 -2.05 9.75 2.57
CA CYS A 184 -2.67 11.06 2.38
C CYS A 184 -2.75 11.85 3.69
N GLU A 185 -3.20 11.21 4.77
CA GLU A 185 -3.30 11.83 6.08
C GLU A 185 -1.93 12.24 6.63
N PHE A 186 -0.93 11.34 6.54
CA PHE A 186 0.45 11.64 6.97
C PHE A 186 1.03 12.82 6.18
N THR A 187 0.82 12.84 4.86
CA THR A 187 1.29 13.92 3.99
C THR A 187 0.65 15.25 4.36
N GLY A 188 -0.68 15.27 4.59
CA GLY A 188 -1.40 16.47 5.02
C GLY A 188 -0.85 17.04 6.33
N LYS A 189 -0.67 16.19 7.35
CA LYS A 189 -0.13 16.63 8.65
C LYS A 189 1.31 17.16 8.54
N LYS A 190 2.15 16.50 7.75
CA LYS A 190 3.54 16.94 7.52
C LYS A 190 3.62 18.29 6.81
N MET A 191 2.71 18.57 5.86
CA MET A 191 2.63 19.89 5.21
C MET A 191 2.22 20.99 6.20
N CYS A 192 1.15 20.78 6.98
CA CYS A 192 0.68 21.77 7.95
C CYS A 192 1.76 22.12 9.01
N MET A 193 2.46 21.10 9.52
CA MET A 193 3.56 21.30 10.48
C MET A 193 4.72 22.07 9.86
N HIS A 194 5.10 21.76 8.62
CA HIS A 194 6.16 22.49 7.93
C HIS A 194 5.78 23.96 7.70
N SER A 195 4.55 24.24 7.26
CA SER A 195 4.05 25.61 7.09
C SER A 195 3.99 26.38 8.42
N ALA A 196 3.60 25.74 9.52
CA ALA A 196 3.55 26.39 10.84
C ALA A 196 4.94 26.79 11.37
N VAL A 197 5.97 25.97 11.11
CA VAL A 197 7.36 26.30 11.48
C VAL A 197 7.90 27.45 10.63
N VAL A 198 7.60 27.46 9.33
CA VAL A 198 8.07 28.50 8.40
C VAL A 198 7.36 29.84 8.62
N LEU A 199 6.08 29.84 8.99
CA LEU A 199 5.31 31.07 9.29
C LEU A 199 5.58 31.64 10.68
N GLY A 200 6.21 30.88 11.57
CA GLY A 200 6.62 31.31 12.91
C GLY A 200 8.07 31.78 13.02
N SER A 201 8.80 31.87 11.91
CA SER A 201 10.21 32.29 11.83
C SER A 201 10.37 33.68 11.20
#